data_AF-A0A8T4SPA2-F1
#
_entry.id   AF-A0A8T4SPA2-F1
#
_cell.length_a   1.000
_cell.length_b   1.000
_cell.length_c   1.000
_cell.angle_alpha   90.00
_cell.angle_beta   90.00
_cell.angle_gamma   90.00
#
_symmetry.space_group_name_H-M   'P 1'
#
loop_
_entity.id
_entity.type
_entity.pdbx_description
1 polymer ?
#
loop_
_entity_poly.entity_id
_entity_poly.type
_entity_poly.pdbx_seq_one_letter_code
_entity_poly.pdbx_strand_id
1 'polypeptide(L)' 'MNPSELQQKAAELRKELMKLNAQIASGTTPKSPGHVRIIKKNIARIMQYLHGGKTNT' A
#
# COMPACT_ATOMS: atom_id res chain seq x y z
N MET A 1 -4.44 12.26 11.54
CA MET A 1 -3.74 12.34 10.24
C MET A 1 -4.58 13.16 9.29
N ASN A 2 -3.99 14.18 8.68
CA ASN A 2 -4.61 14.94 7.60
C ASN A 2 -4.69 14.05 6.34
N PRO A 3 -5.75 14.16 5.50
CA PRO A 3 -5.79 13.54 4.17
C PRO A 3 -4.46 13.62 3.37
N SER A 4 -3.72 14.72 3.47
CA SER A 4 -2.40 14.88 2.83
C SER A 4 -1.36 13.89 3.38
N GLU A 5 -1.30 13.70 4.69
CA GLU A 5 -0.38 12.75 5.34
C GLU A 5 -0.72 11.31 4.97
N LEU A 6 -2.02 10.98 4.88
CA LEU A 6 -2.48 9.68 4.42
C LEU A 6 -2.08 9.41 2.97
N GLN A 7 -2.17 10.42 2.10
CA GLN A 7 -1.70 10.31 0.71
C GLN A 7 -0.18 10.12 0.62
N GLN A 8 0.59 10.88 1.40
CA GLN A 8 2.04 10.68 1.50
C GLN A 8 2.37 9.26 1.99
N LYS A 9 1.68 8.79 3.03
CA LYS A 9 1.90 7.43 3.54
C LYS A 9 1.55 6.36 2.51
N ALA A 10 0.48 6.54 1.75
CA ALA A 10 0.15 5.66 0.64
C ALA A 10 1.21 5.67 -0.47
N ALA A 11 1.81 6.84 -0.76
CA ALA A 11 2.88 6.95 -1.74
C ALA A 11 4.16 6.23 -1.28
N GLU A 12 4.53 6.33 -0.01
CA GLU A 12 5.64 5.56 0.58
C GLU A 12 5.42 4.05 0.44
N LEU A 13 4.25 3.57 0.86
CA LEU A 13 3.88 2.15 0.81
C LEU A 13 3.89 1.61 -0.63
N ARG A 14 3.49 2.42 -1.62
CA ARG A 14 3.57 2.05 -3.05
C ARG A 14 5.02 1.93 -3.53
N LYS A 15 5.92 2.82 -3.12
CA LYS A 15 7.35 2.73 -3.45
C LYS A 15 7.97 1.46 -2.87
N GLU A 16 7.60 1.12 -1.64
CA GLU A 16 8.03 -0.13 -1.01
C GLU A 16 7.49 -1.37 -1.74
N LEU A 17 6.19 -1.37 -2.06
CA LEU A 17 5.57 -2.44 -2.85
C LEU A 17 6.24 -2.63 -4.20
N MET A 18 6.64 -1.54 -4.87
CA MET A 18 7.36 -1.58 -6.15
C MET A 18 8.69 -2.34 -6.01
N LYS A 19 9.47 -2.06 -4.96
CA LYS A 19 10.75 -2.75 -4.72
C LYS A 19 10.56 -4.25 -4.49
N LEU A 20 9.53 -4.62 -3.71
CA LEU A 20 9.20 -6.03 -3.46
C LEU A 20 8.72 -6.72 -4.74
N ASN A 21 7.89 -6.05 -5.55
CA ASN A 21 7.45 -6.58 -6.83
C ASN A 21 8.60 -6.75 -7.82
N ALA A 22 9.58 -5.84 -7.83
CA ALA A 22 10.78 -6.00 -8.64
C ALA A 22 11.57 -7.25 -8.25
N GLN A 23 11.74 -7.51 -6.94
CA GLN A 23 12.35 -8.75 -6.44
C GLN A 23 11.60 -10.00 -6.90
N ILE A 24 10.26 -9.99 -6.79
CA ILE A 24 9.40 -11.09 -7.23
C ILE A 24 9.56 -11.32 -8.74
N ALA A 25 9.54 -10.25 -9.53
CA ALA A 25 9.66 -10.31 -10.99
C ALA A 25 11.04 -10.85 -11.43
N SER A 26 12.09 -10.54 -10.67
CA SER A 26 13.43 -11.12 -10.88
C SER A 26 13.56 -12.58 -10.44
N GLY A 27 12.48 -13.22 -9.95
CA GLY A 27 12.50 -14.59 -9.46
C GLY A 27 13.17 -14.75 -8.09
N THR A 28 13.47 -13.64 -7.41
CA THR A 28 14.05 -13.66 -6.06
C THR A 28 12.93 -13.73 -5.03
N THR A 29 13.10 -14.55 -4.00
CA THR A 29 12.15 -14.60 -2.90
C THR A 29 12.31 -13.32 -2.07
N PRO A 30 11.27 -12.47 -1.96
CA PRO A 30 11.34 -11.28 -1.12
C PRO A 30 11.59 -11.70 0.33
N LYS A 31 12.37 -10.91 1.06
CA LYS A 31 12.72 -11.23 2.46
C LYS A 31 11.52 -11.53 3.36
N SER A 32 10.35 -10.98 3.05
CA SER A 32 9.10 -11.33 3.71
C SER A 32 7.94 -11.36 2.70
N PRO A 33 7.55 -12.55 2.20
CA PRO A 33 6.42 -12.68 1.28
C PRO A 33 5.10 -12.20 1.92
N GLY A 34 4.95 -12.38 3.23
CA GLY A 34 3.80 -11.89 4.00
C GLY A 34 3.69 -10.36 4.03
N HIS A 35 4.83 -9.66 3.98
CA HIS A 35 4.89 -8.20 3.98
C HIS A 35 4.23 -7.58 2.75
N VAL A 36 4.35 -8.22 1.59
CA VAL A 36 3.69 -7.78 0.34
C VAL A 36 2.16 -7.72 0.53
N ARG A 37 1.58 -8.73 1.19
CA ARG A 37 0.14 -8.77 1.48
C ARG A 37 -0.27 -7.69 2.48
N ILE A 38 0.56 -7.43 3.49
CA ILE A 38 0.31 -6.40 4.51
C ILE A 38 0.33 -5.00 3.87
N ILE A 39 1.33 -4.69 3.04
CA ILE A 39 1.43 -3.41 2.33
C ILE A 39 0.20 -3.16 1.46
N LYS A 40 -0.22 -4.16 0.66
CA LYS A 40 -1.43 -4.06 -0.18
C LYS A 40 -2.69 -3.76 0.65
N LYS A 41 -2.87 -4.46 1.77
CA LYS A 41 -4.01 -4.21 2.69
C LYS A 41 -3.96 -2.82 3.31
N ASN A 42 -2.79 -2.34 3.70
CA ASN A 42 -2.63 -1.03 4.30
C ASN A 42 -2.94 0.09 3.29
N ILE A 43 -2.48 -0.03 2.04
CA ILE A 43 -2.84 0.91 0.97
C ILE A 43 -4.36 0.93 0.76
N ALA A 44 -5.00 -0.25 0.70
CA ALA A 44 -6.46 -0.34 0.52
C ALA A 44 -7.23 0.33 1.67
N ARG A 45 -6.81 0.13 2.93
CA ARG A 45 -7.42 0.82 4.08
C ARG A 45 -7.24 2.33 3.99
N ILE A 46 -6.05 2.82 3.64
CA ILE A 46 -5.81 4.26 3.49
C ILE A 46 -6.71 4.85 2.40
N MET A 47 -6.84 4.19 1.26
CA MET A 47 -7.76 4.60 0.19
C MET A 47 -9.21 4.60 0.65
N GLN A 48 -9.62 3.59 1.44
CA GLN A 48 -10.95 3.54 2.01
C GLN A 48 -11.19 4.70 2.98
N TYR A 49 -10.23 5.08 3.81
CA TYR A 49 -10.38 6.28 4.66
C TYR A 49 -10.43 7.58 3.85
N LEU A 50 -9.73 7.65 2.71
CA LEU A 50 -9.75 8.83 1.84
C LEU A 50 -11.02 8.96 0.99
N HIS A 51 -11.64 7.83 0.59
CA HIS A 51 -12.78 7.83 -0.35
C HIS A 51 -14.10 7.33 0.26
N GLY A 52 -14.05 6.43 1.24
CA GLY A 52 -15.19 5.76 1.86
C GLY A 52 -16.09 6.64 2.72
N GLY A 53 -15.81 7.95 2.81
CA GLY A 53 -16.77 8.95 3.27
C GLY A 53 -17.74 9.44 2.19
N LYS A 54 -17.65 8.97 0.93
CA LYS A 54 -18.44 9.50 -0.20
C LYS A 54 -19.49 8.55 -0.80
N THR A 55 -19.64 7.32 -0.31
CA THR A 55 -20.61 6.36 -0.90
C THR A 55 -21.25 5.50 0.19
N ASN A 56 -22.24 6.07 0.89
CA ASN A 56 -23.31 5.37 1.62
C ASN A 56 -24.45 6.39 1.83
N THR A 57 -25.02 6.89 0.74
CA THR A 57 -26.32 7.58 0.63
C THR A 57 -26.85 7.35 -0.77
#